data_AF-A0A1T5ESQ5-F1
#
_entry.id   AF-A0A1T5ESQ5-F1
#
_cell.length_a   1.000
_cell.length_b   1.000
_cell.length_c   1.000
_cell.angle_alpha   90.00
_cell.angle_beta   90.00
_cell.angle_gamma   90.00
#
_symmetry.space_group_name_H-M   'P 1'
#
loop_
_entity.id
_entity.type
_entity.pdbx_description
1 polymer ?
#
loop_
_entity_poly.entity_id
_entity_poly.type
_entity_poly.pdbx_seq_one_letter_code
_entity_poly.pdbx_strand_id
1 'polypeptide(L)'
;MRVLKKFPRPNAIKGQLHRALLWITFIIGLCIFIPTLYIEYRQTIQHQNEEMTHYLDAQTYFFESWLSERSSDIHTIANLDFVKNYNYEKSQAFFLDFKEKTDFTDLIFVNREGIVQFDTVTKYSTTGVGVGMDVKNRKYFQVATKTKQPYITDILISKVTKKPILVFASPILNAQQQFNGVVFGAVNLDTIDQLLHESRVGFLGKAYIIDQKGTMLTEFNNKQHRTSSKYLVDEHILNAAKKNTISDLELYKDANNKRVLAKSKPINEGKWFIISEIGLFEAYQPLIIRILLITLCLVVGSFFTIKMMLHLSKKIEEPIQQLLTGVRKVEQGFYDYQIDEQQLAPYAHEFQELCSSFNEMSAKVKTDTILLKELSVTCQLTKLYNRRYLIEHGELVFQKCLEEQNHCSCIAIDIDFFKKVNDTYGHLIGDEVLKHVANIITNSVRGIDIITRYGGEEFVILSPNTTLESAVKIAERVRKHVEHHPYYADDVEINVTVSIGIAGYGHSKNISTFYELLDKADQALYIAKESGRNQLRVCDYTGKVDSNQMV
;
A
#
# COMPACT_ATOMS: atom_id res chain seq x y z
N MET A 1 3.48 -42.93 -6.39
CA MET A 1 4.50 -41.89 -6.18
C MET A 1 4.22 -40.69 -7.10
N ARG A 2 3.22 -39.85 -6.79
CA ARG A 2 2.89 -38.63 -7.55
C ARG A 2 2.11 -37.66 -6.65
N VAL A 3 2.84 -36.96 -5.80
CA VAL A 3 2.41 -35.68 -5.22
C VAL A 3 3.62 -34.75 -5.34
N LEU A 4 3.82 -34.22 -6.54
CA LEU A 4 4.78 -33.15 -6.76
C LEU A 4 4.21 -31.89 -6.12
N LYS A 5 4.79 -31.53 -4.98
CA LYS A 5 4.69 -30.23 -4.32
C LYS A 5 4.72 -29.12 -5.38
N LYS A 6 3.60 -28.42 -5.56
CA LYS A 6 3.59 -27.05 -6.08
C LYS A 6 4.26 -26.15 -5.03
N PHE A 7 5.59 -26.10 -5.04
CA PHE A 7 6.27 -24.94 -4.46
C PHE A 7 5.87 -23.71 -5.30
N PRO A 8 5.44 -22.59 -4.68
CA PRO A 8 5.23 -21.36 -5.42
C PRO A 8 6.55 -20.96 -6.08
N ARG A 9 6.55 -20.72 -7.39
CA ARG A 9 7.75 -20.31 -8.13
C ARG A 9 8.31 -19.04 -7.47
N PRO A 10 9.57 -19.02 -6.98
CA PRO A 10 10.13 -17.91 -6.21
C PRO A 10 10.25 -16.59 -7.00
N ASN A 11 10.07 -16.64 -8.33
CA ASN A 11 10.11 -15.49 -9.25
C ASN A 11 8.79 -15.33 -10.04
N ALA A 12 7.64 -15.58 -9.42
CA ALA A 12 6.38 -15.17 -10.04
C ALA A 12 6.28 -13.63 -10.05
N ILE A 13 5.92 -13.03 -11.20
CA ILE A 13 5.67 -11.58 -11.36
C ILE A 13 4.82 -11.05 -10.21
N LYS A 14 3.83 -11.84 -9.78
CA LYS A 14 2.97 -11.57 -8.61
C LYS A 14 3.76 -11.24 -7.34
N GLY A 15 4.72 -12.08 -6.96
CA GLY A 15 5.49 -11.91 -5.72
C GLY A 15 6.43 -10.71 -5.78
N GLN A 16 7.01 -10.44 -6.95
CA GLN A 16 7.87 -9.27 -7.15
C GLN A 16 7.06 -7.97 -7.12
N LEU A 17 5.90 -7.93 -7.79
CA LEU A 17 5.02 -6.77 -7.80
C LEU A 17 4.57 -6.44 -6.38
N HIS A 18 4.04 -7.42 -5.62
CA HIS A 18 3.58 -7.19 -4.24
C HIS A 18 4.70 -6.69 -3.32
N ARG A 19 5.91 -7.23 -3.44
CA ARG A 19 7.06 -6.78 -2.63
C ARG A 19 7.48 -5.37 -2.97
N ALA A 20 7.63 -5.04 -4.26
CA ALA A 20 7.99 -3.70 -4.70
C ALA A 20 6.95 -2.66 -4.25
N LEU A 21 5.68 -3.02 -4.35
CA LEU A 21 4.54 -2.21 -3.96
C LEU A 21 4.51 -1.92 -2.45
N LEU A 22 4.76 -2.92 -1.60
CA LEU A 22 4.92 -2.71 -0.15
C LEU A 22 6.09 -1.76 0.17
N TRP A 23 7.23 -1.93 -0.49
CA TRP A 23 8.37 -1.03 -0.33
C TRP A 23 8.05 0.41 -0.71
N ILE A 24 7.33 0.62 -1.83
CA ILE A 24 6.91 1.97 -2.27
C ILE A 24 6.01 2.61 -1.21
N THR A 25 5.00 1.89 -0.70
CA THR A 25 4.11 2.45 0.34
C THR A 25 4.85 2.81 1.62
N PHE A 26 5.81 1.97 2.02
CA PHE A 26 6.65 2.23 3.19
C PHE A 26 7.55 3.45 3.00
N ILE A 27 8.21 3.58 1.85
CA ILE A 27 9.08 4.73 1.53
C ILE A 27 8.27 6.03 1.50
N ILE A 28 7.11 6.05 0.84
CA ILE A 28 6.23 7.23 0.81
C ILE A 28 5.80 7.63 2.22
N GLY A 29 5.39 6.65 3.04
CA GLY A 29 5.02 6.90 4.43
C GLY A 29 6.17 7.51 5.23
N LEU A 30 7.39 7.01 5.05
CA LEU A 30 8.59 7.49 5.74
C LEU A 30 9.00 8.90 5.27
N CYS A 31 8.89 9.18 3.97
CA CYS A 31 9.13 10.50 3.38
C CYS A 31 8.13 11.57 3.86
N ILE A 32 6.91 11.18 4.23
CA ILE A 32 5.93 12.12 4.81
C ILE A 32 6.14 12.24 6.33
N PHE A 33 6.38 11.12 7.02
CA PHE A 33 6.44 11.09 8.47
C PHE A 33 7.64 11.86 9.04
N ILE A 34 8.85 11.66 8.51
CA ILE A 34 10.07 12.27 9.06
C ILE A 34 10.04 13.81 8.98
N PRO A 35 9.72 14.44 7.83
CA PRO A 35 9.64 15.90 7.76
C PRO A 35 8.54 16.47 8.64
N THR A 36 7.37 15.81 8.68
CA THR A 36 6.24 16.27 9.53
C THR A 36 6.62 16.22 11.01
N LEU A 37 7.26 15.14 11.46
CA LEU A 37 7.76 15.00 12.82
C LEU A 37 8.75 16.12 13.15
N TYR A 38 9.68 16.42 12.24
CA TYR A 38 10.65 17.49 12.42
C TYR A 38 9.99 18.87 12.53
N ILE A 39 9.00 19.16 11.67
CA ILE A 39 8.25 20.42 11.68
C ILE A 39 7.47 20.57 12.99
N GLU A 40 6.69 19.58 13.40
CA GLU A 40 5.90 19.62 14.64
C GLU A 40 6.79 19.75 15.87
N TYR A 41 7.94 19.07 15.89
CA TYR A 41 8.92 19.23 16.96
C TYR A 41 9.43 20.67 17.04
N ARG A 42 9.87 21.25 15.92
CA ARG A 42 10.36 22.64 15.86
C ARG A 42 9.29 23.65 16.27
N GLN A 43 8.06 23.48 15.80
CA GLN A 43 6.93 24.34 16.15
C GLN A 43 6.60 24.24 17.64
N THR A 44 6.62 23.03 18.22
CA THR A 44 6.35 22.85 19.66
C THR A 44 7.41 23.55 20.51
N ILE A 45 8.70 23.40 20.19
CA ILE A 45 9.79 24.09 20.90
C ILE A 45 9.62 25.61 20.82
N GLN A 46 9.34 26.12 19.62
CA GLN A 46 9.17 27.56 19.41
C GLN A 46 7.95 28.09 20.19
N HIS A 47 6.82 27.38 20.13
CA HIS A 47 5.62 27.76 20.85
C HIS A 47 5.84 27.77 22.37
N GLN A 48 6.47 26.73 22.92
CA GLN A 48 6.82 26.69 24.35
C GLN A 48 7.78 27.82 24.73
N ASN A 49 8.74 28.13 23.87
CA ASN A 49 9.67 29.24 24.09
C ASN A 49 8.94 30.60 24.14
N GLU A 50 8.00 30.85 23.23
CA GLU A 50 7.19 32.08 23.19
C GLU A 50 6.21 32.17 24.36
N GLU A 51 5.47 31.10 24.64
CA GLU A 51 4.52 31.01 25.76
C GLU A 51 5.20 31.29 27.10
N MET A 52 6.36 30.65 27.35
CA MET A 52 7.14 30.90 28.56
C MET A 52 7.69 32.32 28.64
N THR A 53 8.10 32.93 27.52
CA THR A 53 8.52 34.33 27.50
C THR A 53 7.37 35.25 27.91
N HIS A 54 6.20 35.09 27.29
CA HIS A 54 5.03 35.92 27.59
C HIS A 54 4.55 35.75 29.03
N TYR A 55 4.52 34.51 29.52
CA TYR A 55 4.19 34.24 30.92
C TYR A 55 5.19 34.90 31.86
N LEU A 56 6.49 34.75 31.62
CA LEU A 56 7.53 35.34 32.45
C LEU A 56 7.50 36.87 32.42
N ASP A 57 7.23 37.47 31.27
CA ASP A 57 7.05 38.92 31.12
C ASP A 57 5.84 39.44 31.90
N ALA A 58 4.69 38.76 31.80
CA ALA A 58 3.49 39.10 32.55
C ALA A 58 3.72 39.00 34.06
N GLN A 59 4.37 37.92 34.52
CA GLN A 59 4.72 37.72 35.92
C GLN A 59 5.70 38.79 36.43
N THR A 60 6.71 39.11 35.62
CA THR A 60 7.68 40.17 35.95
C THR A 60 6.99 41.52 36.06
N TYR A 61 6.16 41.87 35.07
CA TYR A 61 5.42 43.13 35.06
C TYR A 61 4.50 43.25 36.28
N PHE A 62 3.72 42.19 36.57
CA PHE A 62 2.85 42.14 37.74
C PHE A 62 3.65 42.35 39.03
N PHE A 63 4.74 41.61 39.21
CA PHE A 63 5.55 41.70 40.42
C PHE A 63 6.24 43.06 40.58
N GLU A 64 6.82 43.61 39.51
CA GLU A 64 7.46 44.93 39.55
C GLU A 64 6.44 46.06 39.77
N SER A 65 5.26 45.96 39.14
CA SER A 65 4.14 46.87 39.39
C SER A 65 3.70 46.81 40.86
N TRP A 66 3.53 45.61 41.41
CA TRP A 66 3.18 45.41 42.82
C TRP A 66 4.27 45.98 43.76
N LEU A 67 5.56 45.74 43.48
CA LEU A 67 6.65 46.34 44.25
C LEU A 67 6.60 47.88 44.23
N SER A 68 6.33 48.45 43.05
CA SER A 68 6.22 49.90 42.86
C SER A 68 5.03 50.47 43.63
N GLU A 69 3.87 49.82 43.54
CA GLU A 69 2.63 50.21 44.23
C GLU A 69 2.83 50.19 45.76
N ARG A 70 3.34 49.08 46.31
CA ARG A 70 3.62 48.98 47.76
C ARG A 70 4.67 49.99 48.22
N SER A 71 5.69 50.27 47.41
CA SER A 71 6.67 51.33 47.70
C SER A 71 6.01 52.72 47.73
N SER A 72 5.12 52.99 46.76
CA SER A 72 4.33 54.21 46.67
C SER A 72 3.41 54.36 47.88
N ASP A 73 2.72 53.29 48.30
CA ASP A 73 1.85 53.30 49.48
C ASP A 73 2.60 53.75 50.74
N ILE A 74 3.76 53.14 51.02
CA ILE A 74 4.58 53.53 52.18
C ILE A 74 5.09 54.97 52.04
N HIS A 75 5.41 55.42 50.83
CA HIS A 75 5.82 56.80 50.61
C HIS A 75 4.68 57.80 50.84
N THR A 76 3.46 57.48 50.43
CA THR A 76 2.27 58.28 50.73
C THR A 76 2.01 58.32 52.23
N ILE A 77 2.09 57.18 52.92
CA ILE A 77 1.92 57.09 54.37
C ILE A 77 2.97 57.94 55.11
N ALA A 78 4.25 57.84 54.73
CA ALA A 78 5.32 58.66 55.31
C ALA A 78 5.11 60.16 55.09
N ASN A 79 4.32 60.55 54.09
CA ASN A 79 4.03 61.92 53.73
C ASN A 79 2.76 62.52 54.37
N LEU A 80 1.93 61.72 55.03
CA LEU A 80 0.72 62.19 55.72
C LEU A 80 1.07 63.16 56.87
N ASP A 81 0.29 64.22 57.03
CA ASP A 81 0.57 65.29 58.00
C ASP A 81 0.68 64.78 59.44
N PHE A 82 -0.19 63.84 59.84
CA PHE A 82 -0.16 63.27 61.19
C PHE A 82 1.06 62.35 61.42
N VAL A 83 1.62 61.76 60.36
CA VAL A 83 2.84 60.94 60.43
C VAL A 83 4.08 61.84 60.51
N LYS A 84 4.15 62.90 59.69
CA LYS A 84 5.25 63.89 59.73
C LYS A 84 5.36 64.62 61.06
N ASN A 85 4.21 64.91 61.68
CA ASN A 85 4.11 65.64 62.95
C ASN A 85 4.15 64.73 64.19
N TYR A 86 4.55 63.46 64.06
CA TYR A 86 4.66 62.51 65.18
C TYR A 86 3.37 62.33 66.00
N ASN A 87 2.19 62.45 65.38
CA ASN A 87 0.94 62.11 66.06
C ASN A 87 0.81 60.58 66.11
N TYR A 88 1.45 59.97 67.12
CA TYR A 88 1.56 58.52 67.25
C TYR A 88 0.19 57.83 67.35
N GLU A 89 -0.76 58.42 68.07
CA GLU A 89 -2.10 57.84 68.27
C GLU A 89 -2.86 57.73 66.94
N LYS A 90 -2.95 58.82 66.17
CA LYS A 90 -3.58 58.81 64.84
C LYS A 90 -2.83 57.92 63.85
N SER A 91 -1.50 57.94 63.90
CA SER A 91 -0.67 57.12 63.01
C SER A 91 -0.86 55.64 63.28
N GLN A 92 -0.89 55.22 64.55
CA GLN A 92 -1.10 53.83 64.93
C GLN A 92 -2.49 53.33 64.52
N ALA A 93 -3.55 54.13 64.74
CA ALA A 93 -4.90 53.78 64.32
C ALA A 93 -5.00 53.60 62.79
N PHE A 94 -4.40 54.52 62.02
CA PHE A 94 -4.35 54.41 60.56
C PHE A 94 -3.58 53.17 60.10
N PHE A 95 -2.41 52.89 60.70
CA PHE A 95 -1.59 51.75 60.30
C PHE A 95 -2.31 50.42 60.54
N LEU A 96 -3.06 50.29 61.64
CA LEU A 96 -3.88 49.11 61.91
C LEU A 96 -4.99 48.93 60.86
N ASP A 97 -5.73 49.99 60.54
CA ASP A 97 -6.80 49.93 59.52
C ASP A 97 -6.24 49.63 58.11
N PHE A 98 -5.11 50.25 57.74
CA PHE A 98 -4.47 50.04 56.44
C PHE A 98 -3.91 48.62 56.30
N LYS A 99 -3.31 48.07 57.36
CA LYS A 99 -2.82 46.69 57.39
C LYS A 99 -3.92 45.68 57.09
N GLU A 100 -5.12 45.84 57.67
CA GLU A 100 -6.25 44.92 57.44
C GLU A 100 -6.78 44.97 55.99
N LYS A 101 -6.43 46.00 55.22
CA LYS A 101 -6.90 46.21 53.83
C LYS A 101 -5.82 45.97 52.78
N THR A 102 -4.60 45.61 53.17
CA THR A 102 -3.45 45.51 52.26
C THR A 102 -2.60 44.27 52.52
N ASP A 103 -1.62 44.01 51.65
CA ASP A 103 -0.73 42.86 51.74
C ASP A 103 0.38 43.02 52.79
N PHE A 104 0.46 44.18 53.45
CA PHE A 104 1.46 44.42 54.47
C PHE A 104 1.21 43.55 55.68
N THR A 105 2.17 42.68 56.00
CA THR A 105 2.14 41.93 57.25
C THR A 105 2.24 42.88 58.42
N ASP A 106 3.14 43.86 58.35
CA ASP A 106 3.41 44.79 59.44
C ASP A 106 3.78 46.17 58.92
N LEU A 107 3.28 47.22 59.57
CA LEU A 107 3.67 48.61 59.41
C LEU A 107 4.30 49.13 60.70
N ILE A 108 5.43 49.82 60.58
CA ILE A 108 6.26 50.27 61.69
C ILE A 108 6.71 51.72 61.48
N PHE A 109 6.67 52.49 62.57
CA PHE A 109 7.22 53.84 62.63
C PHE A 109 8.52 53.87 63.45
N VAL A 110 9.55 54.48 62.89
CA VAL A 110 10.87 54.64 63.50
C VAL A 110 11.23 56.12 63.58
N ASN A 111 11.64 56.60 64.75
CA ASN A 111 12.08 57.98 64.91
C ASN A 111 13.47 58.23 64.28
N ARG A 112 13.93 59.49 64.29
CA ARG A 112 15.25 59.87 63.76
C ARG A 112 16.42 59.19 64.49
N GLU A 113 16.24 58.81 65.75
CA GLU A 113 17.20 58.04 66.54
C GLU A 113 17.18 56.54 66.22
N GLY A 114 16.43 56.07 65.23
CA GLY A 114 16.41 54.65 64.85
C GLY A 114 15.72 53.73 65.86
N ILE A 115 14.88 54.29 66.73
CA ILE A 115 14.09 53.57 67.72
C ILE A 115 12.65 53.43 67.23
N VAL A 116 12.14 52.20 67.24
CA VAL A 116 10.73 51.91 66.91
C VAL A 116 9.81 52.57 67.94
N GLN A 117 8.92 53.46 67.50
CA GLN A 117 7.97 54.15 68.38
C GLN A 117 6.65 53.40 68.52
N PHE A 118 6.15 52.83 67.43
CA PHE A 118 5.01 51.93 67.44
C PHE A 118 5.07 51.00 66.22
N ASP A 119 4.39 49.87 66.34
CA ASP A 119 4.25 48.88 65.29
C ASP A 119 2.85 48.25 65.34
N THR A 120 2.53 47.50 64.29
CA THR A 120 1.27 46.75 64.15
C THR A 120 1.43 45.26 64.42
N VAL A 121 2.60 44.83 64.94
CA VAL A 121 2.98 43.41 65.15
C VAL A 121 2.75 43.01 66.61
N THR A 122 3.11 43.91 67.53
CA THR A 122 3.31 43.64 68.96
C THR A 122 2.00 43.45 69.72
N LYS A 123 0.84 43.82 69.12
CA LYS A 123 -0.49 43.50 69.67
C LYS A 123 -0.79 41.98 69.67
N TYR A 124 -0.03 41.18 68.92
CA TYR A 124 -0.22 39.73 68.74
C TYR A 124 1.00 38.87 69.11
N SER A 125 2.08 39.47 69.61
CA SER A 125 3.26 38.74 70.09
C SER A 125 3.14 38.45 71.59
N THR A 126 3.23 37.18 71.98
CA THR A 126 3.25 36.75 73.39
C THR A 126 4.45 37.29 74.19
N THR A 127 5.42 37.95 73.54
CA THR A 127 6.62 38.53 74.18
C THR A 127 6.67 40.06 74.20
N GLY A 128 5.76 40.78 73.53
CA GLY A 128 5.64 42.24 73.69
C GLY A 128 6.83 43.12 73.27
N VAL A 129 7.86 42.62 72.59
CA VAL A 129 9.09 43.39 72.27
C VAL A 129 9.18 43.78 70.79
N GLY A 130 8.56 44.89 70.41
CA GLY A 130 8.76 45.56 69.12
C GLY A 130 9.03 47.07 69.28
N VAL A 131 8.24 47.72 70.14
CA VAL A 131 8.43 49.12 70.57
C VAL A 131 9.72 49.28 71.39
N GLY A 132 10.49 50.33 71.11
CA GLY A 132 11.78 50.60 71.75
C GLY A 132 12.98 49.87 71.12
N MET A 133 12.75 49.05 70.09
CA MET A 133 13.83 48.31 69.42
C MET A 133 14.71 49.23 68.56
N ASP A 134 16.03 49.10 68.69
CA ASP A 134 16.99 49.80 67.83
C ASP A 134 17.12 49.10 66.46
N VAL A 135 16.90 49.86 65.40
CA VAL A 135 17.01 49.43 63.99
C VAL A 135 18.05 50.23 63.19
N LYS A 136 18.93 51.02 63.83
CA LYS A 136 20.00 51.79 63.15
C LYS A 136 20.93 50.90 62.30
N ASN A 137 21.14 49.67 62.73
CA ASN A 137 21.98 48.70 62.02
C ASN A 137 21.27 48.02 60.84
N ARG A 138 20.02 48.38 60.55
CA ARG A 138 19.24 47.78 59.46
C ARG A 138 19.41 48.56 58.17
N LYS A 139 19.56 47.81 57.08
CA LYS A 139 19.84 48.34 55.74
C LYS A 139 18.80 49.38 55.30
N TYR A 140 17.51 49.14 55.54
CA TYR A 140 16.46 50.12 55.22
C TYR A 140 16.64 51.46 55.93
N PHE A 141 17.01 51.47 57.21
CA PHE A 141 17.17 52.69 57.98
C PHE A 141 18.40 53.48 57.52
N GLN A 142 19.53 52.78 57.31
CA GLN A 142 20.77 53.38 56.82
C GLN A 142 20.60 53.99 55.43
N VAL A 143 19.95 53.26 54.51
CA VAL A 143 19.70 53.74 53.15
C VAL A 143 18.74 54.91 53.19
N ALA A 144 17.59 54.81 53.85
CA ALA A 144 16.63 55.92 53.95
C ALA A 144 17.24 57.19 54.57
N THR A 145 18.10 57.05 55.58
CA THR A 145 18.81 58.19 56.20
C THR A 145 19.79 58.84 55.22
N LYS A 146 20.51 58.03 54.42
CA LYS A 146 21.55 58.51 53.49
C LYS A 146 20.99 59.06 52.19
N THR A 147 20.04 58.36 51.58
CA THR A 147 19.51 58.69 50.24
C THR A 147 18.31 59.62 50.32
N LYS A 148 17.57 59.63 51.45
CA LYS A 148 16.28 60.33 51.60
C LYS A 148 15.26 59.95 50.52
N GLN A 149 15.37 58.75 49.96
CA GLN A 149 14.44 58.20 48.97
C GLN A 149 13.80 56.90 49.48
N PRO A 150 12.60 56.53 48.97
CA PRO A 150 12.03 55.21 49.20
C PRO A 150 13.01 54.11 48.82
N TYR A 151 13.01 53.01 49.58
CA TYR A 151 13.92 51.90 49.38
C TYR A 151 13.26 50.57 49.69
N ILE A 152 13.41 49.62 48.75
CA ILE A 152 13.00 48.23 48.88
C ILE A 152 14.25 47.42 49.25
N THR A 153 14.21 46.73 50.39
CA THR A 153 15.35 45.94 50.86
C THR A 153 15.50 44.62 50.11
N ASP A 154 16.67 44.00 50.23
CA ASP A 154 16.77 42.54 50.07
C ASP A 154 15.95 41.83 51.16
N ILE A 155 15.83 40.51 51.08
CA ILE A 155 15.13 39.75 52.13
C ILE A 155 15.90 39.82 53.43
N LEU A 156 15.23 40.25 54.49
CA LEU A 156 15.78 40.38 55.83
C LEU A 156 15.06 39.43 56.78
N ILE A 157 15.77 38.92 57.78
CA ILE A 157 15.11 38.23 58.90
C ILE A 157 14.53 39.30 59.85
N SER A 158 13.24 39.18 60.16
CA SER A 158 12.56 40.04 61.13
C SER A 158 13.19 39.90 62.52
N LYS A 159 13.46 41.02 63.20
CA LYS A 159 13.98 40.98 64.58
C LYS A 159 12.94 40.46 65.56
N VAL A 160 11.64 40.67 65.27
CA VAL A 160 10.50 40.29 66.11
C VAL A 160 10.05 38.86 65.81
N THR A 161 9.60 38.59 64.59
CA THR A 161 8.99 37.29 64.22
C THR A 161 10.00 36.21 63.86
N LYS A 162 11.28 36.57 63.67
CA LYS A 162 12.36 35.70 63.16
C LYS A 162 12.07 35.07 61.79
N LYS A 163 11.03 35.51 61.09
CA LYS A 163 10.70 35.08 59.72
C LYS A 163 11.38 35.97 58.68
N PRO A 164 11.66 35.45 57.48
CA PRO A 164 12.12 36.28 56.38
C PRO A 164 11.00 37.24 55.93
N ILE A 165 11.36 38.49 55.67
CA ILE A 165 10.46 39.57 55.27
C ILE A 165 11.12 40.44 54.20
N LEU A 166 10.28 41.00 53.33
CA LEU A 166 10.63 42.08 52.42
C LEU A 166 10.19 43.41 53.05
N VAL A 167 11.07 44.41 53.08
CA VAL A 167 10.78 45.71 53.71
C VAL A 167 10.73 46.81 52.66
N PHE A 168 9.62 47.54 52.64
CA PHE A 168 9.40 48.77 51.90
C PHE A 168 9.55 49.93 52.87
N ALA A 169 10.59 50.73 52.73
CA ALA A 169 10.87 51.82 53.65
C ALA A 169 10.82 53.17 52.94
N SER A 170 10.24 54.17 53.61
CA SER A 170 10.21 55.54 53.12
C SER A 170 10.61 56.51 54.23
N PRO A 171 11.53 57.46 53.95
CA PRO A 171 11.97 58.42 54.94
C PRO A 171 10.89 59.47 55.20
N ILE A 172 10.75 59.85 56.46
CA ILE A 172 9.93 60.98 56.87
C ILE A 172 10.82 62.21 56.82
N LEU A 173 10.41 63.21 56.05
CA LEU A 173 11.14 64.47 55.92
C LEU A 173 10.35 65.59 56.60
N ASN A 174 11.04 66.44 57.38
CA ASN A 174 10.44 67.64 57.96
C ASN A 174 10.22 68.73 56.89
N ALA A 175 9.59 69.85 57.27
CA ALA A 175 9.33 70.97 56.36
C ALA A 175 10.62 71.54 55.70
N GLN A 176 11.78 71.35 56.34
CA GLN A 176 13.10 71.75 55.86
C GLN A 176 13.84 70.64 55.07
N GLN A 177 13.15 69.57 54.65
CA GLN A 177 13.73 68.44 53.90
C GLN A 177 14.86 67.70 54.66
N GLN A 178 14.87 67.78 55.98
CA GLN A 178 15.76 67.03 56.86
C GLN A 178 15.11 65.72 57.28
N PHE A 179 15.95 64.70 57.45
CA PHE A 179 15.53 63.38 57.88
C PHE A 179 14.94 63.42 59.29
N ASN A 180 13.75 62.87 59.44
CA ASN A 180 12.95 62.91 60.65
C ASN A 180 12.35 61.54 61.00
N GLY A 181 13.00 60.45 60.58
CA GLY A 181 12.55 59.08 60.83
C GLY A 181 12.21 58.31 59.56
N VAL A 182 11.68 57.10 59.74
CA VAL A 182 11.34 56.16 58.66
C VAL A 182 10.01 55.50 58.98
N VAL A 183 9.10 55.48 58.01
CA VAL A 183 8.00 54.50 58.00
C VAL A 183 8.43 53.33 57.14
N PHE A 184 8.18 52.12 57.61
CA PHE A 184 8.35 50.95 56.76
C PHE A 184 7.24 49.93 56.90
N GLY A 185 6.88 49.31 55.79
CA GLY A 185 6.01 48.15 55.71
C GLY A 185 6.82 46.90 55.44
N ALA A 186 6.48 45.80 56.12
CA ALA A 186 7.05 44.49 55.91
C ALA A 186 6.00 43.56 55.28
N VAL A 187 6.43 42.77 54.31
CA VAL A 187 5.64 41.72 53.67
C VAL A 187 6.35 40.38 53.87
N ASN A 188 5.60 39.36 54.26
CA ASN A 188 6.12 38.00 54.38
C ASN A 188 6.37 37.38 53.00
N LEU A 189 7.37 36.51 52.91
CA LEU A 189 7.63 35.76 51.66
C LEU A 189 6.45 34.86 51.27
N ASP A 190 5.69 34.34 52.25
CA ASP A 190 4.51 33.52 51.99
C ASP A 190 3.43 34.32 51.21
N THR A 191 3.31 35.63 51.45
CA THR A 191 2.41 36.53 50.70
C THR A 191 2.90 36.72 49.26
N ILE A 192 4.21 36.86 49.06
CA ILE A 192 4.81 36.99 47.73
C ILE A 192 4.58 35.71 46.92
N ASP A 193 4.74 34.54 47.54
CA ASP A 193 4.47 33.26 46.86
C ASP A 193 2.99 33.11 46.49
N GLN A 194 2.08 33.48 47.39
CA GLN A 194 0.64 33.47 47.10
C GLN A 194 0.31 34.38 45.91
N LEU A 195 0.87 35.60 45.87
CA LEU A 195 0.69 36.54 44.76
C LEU A 195 1.19 35.98 43.41
N LEU A 196 2.36 35.33 43.40
CA LEU A 196 2.89 34.66 42.20
C LEU A 196 2.06 33.43 41.79
N HIS A 197 1.33 32.83 42.73
CA HIS A 197 0.49 31.67 42.47
C HIS A 197 -0.90 32.06 41.98
N GLU A 198 -1.47 33.16 42.49
CA GLU A 198 -2.77 33.70 42.11
C GLU A 198 -2.72 34.43 40.76
N SER A 199 -1.58 35.01 40.40
CA SER A 199 -1.38 35.68 39.10
C SER A 199 -1.24 34.71 37.91
N ARG A 200 -1.30 33.39 38.13
CA ARG A 200 -1.13 32.39 37.07
C ARG A 200 -2.37 32.31 36.18
N VAL A 201 -2.21 32.65 34.91
CA VAL A 201 -3.27 32.54 33.90
C VAL A 201 -2.78 31.71 32.72
N GLY A 202 -3.49 30.62 32.40
CA GLY A 202 -3.32 29.86 31.14
C GLY A 202 -2.04 29.04 30.99
N PHE A 203 -1.06 29.18 31.88
CA PHE A 203 0.23 28.46 31.82
C PHE A 203 0.31 27.33 32.85
N LEU A 204 0.71 26.13 32.41
CA LEU A 204 0.80 24.94 33.26
C LEU A 204 2.08 24.87 34.12
N GLY A 205 3.05 25.73 33.86
CA GLY A 205 4.27 25.80 34.65
C GLY A 205 4.13 26.61 35.94
N LYS A 206 5.24 26.76 36.64
CA LYS A 206 5.34 27.43 37.94
C LYS A 206 6.33 28.58 37.82
N ALA A 207 6.06 29.68 38.53
CA ALA A 207 7.02 30.75 38.72
C ALA A 207 7.48 30.80 40.18
N TYR A 208 8.76 31.08 40.40
CA TYR A 208 9.34 31.37 41.71
C TYR A 208 10.51 32.34 41.60
N ILE A 209 10.91 32.93 42.72
CA ILE A 209 11.98 33.94 42.78
C ILE A 209 13.20 33.35 43.49
N ILE A 210 14.40 33.71 43.00
CA ILE A 210 15.69 33.39 43.62
C ILE A 210 16.52 34.65 43.88
N ASP A 211 17.41 34.57 44.87
CA ASP A 211 18.44 35.59 45.07
C ASP A 211 19.64 35.42 44.12
N GLN A 212 20.58 36.38 44.16
CA GLN A 212 21.82 36.33 43.36
C GLN A 212 22.72 35.12 43.64
N LYS A 213 22.50 34.42 44.75
CA LYS A 213 23.25 33.24 45.16
C LYS A 213 22.56 31.95 44.74
N GLY A 214 21.39 32.02 44.10
CA GLY A 214 20.57 30.87 43.72
C GLY A 214 19.72 30.31 44.87
N THR A 215 19.58 31.03 45.98
CA THR A 215 18.69 30.62 47.08
C THR A 215 17.25 30.90 46.68
N MET A 216 16.39 29.90 46.79
CA MET A 216 14.95 30.09 46.56
C MET A 216 14.30 30.97 47.62
N LEU A 217 13.52 31.95 47.17
CA LEU A 217 12.82 32.91 48.02
C LEU A 217 11.34 32.55 48.20
N THR A 218 10.68 31.96 47.20
CA THR A 218 9.21 31.81 47.24
C THR A 218 8.67 30.39 47.29
N GLU A 219 9.41 29.29 47.07
CA GLU A 219 8.74 27.98 46.93
C GLU A 219 8.10 27.39 48.21
N PHE A 220 6.79 27.10 48.14
CA PHE A 220 5.91 26.66 49.24
C PHE A 220 5.71 25.14 49.40
N ASN A 221 6.29 24.27 48.57
CA ASN A 221 5.85 22.87 48.56
C ASN A 221 6.58 21.88 49.48
N ASN A 222 7.32 22.33 50.49
CA ASN A 222 7.94 21.41 51.46
C ASN A 222 7.81 21.88 52.91
N LYS A 223 6.56 21.91 53.42
CA LYS A 223 6.27 22.09 54.85
C LYS A 223 6.97 21.04 55.74
N GLN A 224 7.46 19.93 55.18
CA GLN A 224 8.21 18.88 55.90
C GLN A 224 9.72 19.13 56.00
N HIS A 225 10.30 20.09 55.26
CA HIS A 225 11.76 20.28 55.19
C HIS A 225 12.22 21.74 55.40
N ARG A 226 11.49 22.56 56.18
CA ARG A 226 12.00 23.88 56.63
C ARG A 226 13.12 23.80 57.69
N THR A 227 13.57 22.60 58.05
CA THR A 227 14.77 22.41 58.88
C THR A 227 16.01 22.29 58.00
N SER A 228 16.67 23.44 57.80
CA SER A 228 18.13 23.56 57.76
C SER A 228 18.91 23.41 56.43
N SER A 229 18.28 23.36 55.25
CA SER A 229 19.02 23.52 53.98
C SER A 229 18.37 24.58 53.09
N LYS A 230 19.14 25.64 52.78
CA LYS A 230 18.85 26.55 51.67
C LYS A 230 18.83 25.71 50.39
N TYR A 231 17.67 25.49 49.80
CA TYR A 231 17.60 24.88 48.48
C TYR A 231 18.23 25.86 47.48
N LEU A 232 19.39 25.47 46.99
CA LEU A 232 20.09 26.14 45.90
C LEU A 232 19.55 25.56 44.60
N VAL A 233 19.17 26.45 43.69
CA VAL A 233 18.77 26.05 42.34
C VAL A 233 20.01 25.58 41.58
N ASP A 234 19.80 24.71 40.60
CA ASP A 234 20.83 24.21 39.69
C ASP A 234 21.72 25.35 39.14
N GLU A 235 23.03 25.09 39.08
CA GLU A 235 24.02 26.08 38.66
C GLU A 235 23.81 26.53 37.21
N HIS A 236 23.23 25.67 36.36
CA HIS A 236 22.94 25.97 34.97
C HIS A 236 21.94 27.13 34.83
N ILE A 237 20.79 27.07 35.52
CA ILE A 237 19.80 28.14 35.45
C ILE A 237 20.25 29.39 36.19
N LEU A 238 21.04 29.26 37.26
CA LEU A 238 21.63 30.41 37.95
C LEU A 238 22.60 31.18 37.04
N ASN A 239 23.42 30.46 36.27
CA ASN A 239 24.34 31.07 35.30
C ASN A 239 23.61 31.66 34.10
N ALA A 240 22.51 31.03 33.66
CA ALA A 240 21.63 31.59 32.64
C ALA A 240 20.96 32.88 33.12
N ALA A 241 20.46 32.92 34.36
CA ALA A 241 19.80 34.08 34.95
C ALA A 241 20.73 35.29 35.17
N LYS A 242 22.02 35.03 35.46
CA LYS A 242 23.03 36.09 35.60
C LYS A 242 23.33 36.84 34.30
N LYS A 243 23.02 36.25 33.14
CA LYS A 243 23.03 36.99 31.87
C LYS A 243 21.83 37.93 31.93
N ASN A 244 22.07 39.24 31.95
CA ASN A 244 21.09 40.27 32.35
C ASN A 244 19.95 40.52 31.32
N THR A 245 19.44 39.44 30.72
CA THR A 245 18.42 39.35 29.68
C THR A 245 17.51 38.16 30.00
N ILE A 246 16.37 38.03 29.30
CA ILE A 246 15.59 36.79 29.35
C ILE A 246 16.50 35.65 28.88
N SER A 247 16.63 34.59 29.68
CA SER A 247 17.43 33.44 29.30
C SER A 247 16.81 32.71 28.11
N ASP A 248 17.66 32.04 27.34
CA ASP A 248 17.19 31.00 26.41
C ASP A 248 16.45 29.90 27.19
N LEU A 249 15.78 29.02 26.44
CA LEU A 249 15.11 27.86 27.00
C LEU A 249 16.15 26.89 27.56
N GLU A 250 16.25 26.80 28.89
CA GLU A 250 17.21 25.95 29.58
C GLU A 250 16.56 24.63 29.99
N LEU A 251 17.31 23.53 29.89
CA LEU A 251 16.88 22.20 30.35
C LEU A 251 17.75 21.79 31.54
N TYR A 252 17.14 21.62 32.71
CA TYR A 252 17.83 21.11 33.89
C TYR A 252 16.90 20.24 34.74
N LYS A 253 17.36 19.86 35.93
CA LYS A 253 16.58 19.10 36.90
C LYS A 253 16.15 19.98 38.07
N ASP A 254 14.84 20.04 38.32
CA ASP A 254 14.28 20.80 39.43
C ASP A 254 14.73 20.25 40.80
N ALA A 255 14.29 20.91 41.88
CA ALA A 255 14.55 20.50 43.26
C ALA A 255 14.02 19.10 43.61
N ASN A 256 13.11 18.55 42.80
CA ASN A 256 12.55 17.21 42.93
C ASN A 256 13.21 16.19 41.98
N ASN A 257 14.33 16.55 41.35
CA ASN A 257 15.08 15.73 40.38
C ASN A 257 14.27 15.38 39.11
N LYS A 258 13.23 16.15 38.78
CA LYS A 258 12.45 16.04 37.55
C LYS A 258 13.05 16.95 36.47
N ARG A 259 13.05 16.48 35.22
CA ARG A 259 13.50 17.30 34.10
C ARG A 259 12.47 18.38 33.80
N VAL A 260 12.92 19.63 33.75
CA VAL A 260 12.09 20.80 33.51
C VAL A 260 12.71 21.68 32.43
N LEU A 261 11.85 22.35 31.67
CA LEU A 261 12.23 23.46 30.82
C LEU A 261 12.03 24.74 31.61
N ALA A 262 12.98 25.65 31.52
CA ALA A 262 12.97 26.86 32.32
C ALA A 262 13.41 28.10 31.54
N LYS A 263 12.90 29.24 31.99
CA LYS A 263 13.37 30.56 31.62
C LYS A 263 13.51 31.44 32.84
N SER A 264 14.43 32.39 32.77
CA SER A 264 14.72 33.30 33.86
C SER A 264 14.80 34.74 33.36
N LYS A 265 14.45 35.69 34.25
CA LYS A 265 14.55 37.12 33.98
C LYS A 265 14.96 37.86 35.26
N PRO A 266 15.86 38.85 35.19
CA PRO A 266 16.18 39.70 36.32
C PRO A 266 15.00 40.61 36.69
N ILE A 267 14.80 40.81 38.00
CA ILE A 267 13.76 41.68 38.59
C ILE A 267 14.35 42.53 39.71
N ASN A 268 13.63 43.60 40.10
CA ASN A 268 14.05 44.50 41.19
C ASN A 268 15.50 45.01 40.98
N GLU A 269 15.75 45.58 39.80
CA GLU A 269 17.06 46.10 39.40
C GLU A 269 18.18 45.04 39.37
N GLY A 270 17.84 43.76 39.15
CA GLY A 270 18.80 42.65 39.10
C GLY A 270 19.24 42.11 40.46
N LYS A 271 18.52 42.48 41.55
CA LYS A 271 18.75 41.90 42.88
C LYS A 271 18.21 40.48 42.99
N TRP A 272 17.16 40.16 42.25
CA TRP A 272 16.58 38.83 42.21
C TRP A 272 16.33 38.38 40.76
N PHE A 273 16.09 37.09 40.60
CA PHE A 273 15.66 36.52 39.33
C PHE A 273 14.34 35.79 39.52
N ILE A 274 13.40 36.03 38.61
CA ILE A 274 12.19 35.23 38.51
C ILE A 274 12.46 34.10 37.52
N ILE A 275 12.15 32.87 37.92
CA ILE A 275 12.29 31.67 37.11
C ILE A 275 10.89 31.12 36.85
N SER A 276 10.63 30.79 35.59
CA SER A 276 9.46 30.01 35.18
C SER A 276 9.91 28.63 34.74
N GLU A 277 9.33 27.58 35.34
CA GLU A 277 9.60 26.17 35.02
C GLU A 277 8.33 25.46 34.54
N ILE A 278 8.46 24.57 33.57
CA ILE A 278 7.44 23.59 33.19
C ILE A 278 8.06 22.20 33.10
N GLY A 279 7.33 21.18 33.54
CA GLY A 279 7.79 19.80 33.44
C GLY A 279 7.94 19.36 31.99
N LEU A 280 8.98 18.57 31.71
CA LEU A 280 9.30 18.15 30.34
C LEU A 280 8.15 17.35 29.72
N PHE A 281 7.48 16.50 30.51
CA PHE A 281 6.37 15.69 30.03
C PHE A 281 5.17 16.57 29.67
N GLU A 282 4.84 17.52 30.53
CA GLU A 282 3.75 18.48 30.36
C GLU A 282 3.99 19.37 29.13
N ALA A 283 5.21 19.86 28.93
CA ALA A 283 5.58 20.69 27.79
C ALA A 283 5.47 19.95 26.44
N TYR A 284 5.76 18.65 26.39
CA TYR A 284 5.67 17.84 25.16
C TYR A 284 4.38 17.03 25.03
N GLN A 285 3.48 17.06 26.01
CA GLN A 285 2.20 16.35 25.92
C GLN A 285 1.41 16.70 24.64
N PRO A 286 1.32 17.98 24.20
CA PRO A 286 0.66 18.31 22.93
C PRO A 286 1.33 17.66 21.72
N LEU A 287 2.66 17.60 21.69
CA LEU A 287 3.42 16.96 20.61
C LEU A 287 3.15 15.45 20.56
N ILE A 288 3.13 14.77 21.71
CA ILE A 288 2.84 13.34 21.78
C ILE A 288 1.45 13.04 21.21
N ILE A 289 0.43 13.81 21.59
CA ILE A 289 -0.94 13.63 21.08
C ILE A 289 -1.00 13.84 19.55
N ARG A 290 -0.33 14.87 19.03
CA ARG A 290 -0.29 15.12 17.58
C ARG A 290 0.43 14.01 16.81
N ILE A 291 1.57 13.50 17.33
CA ILE A 291 2.29 12.37 16.73
C ILE A 291 1.39 11.12 16.70
N LEU A 292 0.63 10.85 17.76
CA LEU A 292 -0.33 9.73 17.79
C LEU A 292 -1.43 9.88 16.73
N LEU A 293 -1.95 11.09 16.51
CA LEU A 293 -2.93 11.34 15.45
C LEU A 293 -2.33 11.20 14.04
N ILE A 294 -1.12 11.72 13.81
CA ILE A 294 -0.42 11.59 12.51
C ILE A 294 -0.14 10.12 12.20
N THR A 295 0.35 9.36 13.19
CA THR A 295 0.60 7.91 13.02
C THR A 295 -0.68 7.15 12.73
N LEU A 296 -1.80 7.47 13.42
CA LEU A 296 -3.11 6.88 13.12
C LEU A 296 -3.55 7.17 11.67
N CYS A 297 -3.42 8.41 11.21
CA CYS A 297 -3.74 8.80 9.83
C CYS A 297 -2.88 8.03 8.81
N LEU A 298 -1.59 7.85 9.07
CA LEU A 298 -0.69 7.09 8.21
C LEU A 298 -1.06 5.60 8.16
N VAL A 299 -1.45 5.00 9.28
CA VAL A 299 -1.89 3.59 9.33
C VAL A 299 -3.19 3.39 8.53
N VAL A 300 -4.17 4.28 8.72
CA VAL A 300 -5.44 4.24 7.96
C VAL A 300 -5.19 4.47 6.46
N GLY A 301 -4.34 5.44 6.11
CA GLY A 301 -3.92 5.69 4.74
C GLY A 301 -3.18 4.50 4.11
N SER A 302 -2.32 3.83 4.89
CA SER A 302 -1.62 2.61 4.45
C SER A 302 -2.61 1.49 4.13
N PHE A 303 -3.65 1.28 4.94
CA PHE A 303 -4.68 0.29 4.66
C PHE A 303 -5.40 0.57 3.33
N PHE A 304 -5.76 1.83 3.07
CA PHE A 304 -6.42 2.22 1.83
C PHE A 304 -5.52 2.05 0.60
N THR A 305 -4.25 2.50 0.71
CA THR A 305 -3.27 2.37 -0.38
C THR A 305 -2.98 0.91 -0.69
N ILE A 306 -2.77 0.05 0.31
CA ILE A 306 -2.61 -1.40 0.12
C ILE A 306 -3.83 -1.99 -0.58
N LYS A 307 -5.05 -1.66 -0.15
CA LYS A 307 -6.28 -2.18 -0.79
C LYS A 307 -6.40 -1.75 -2.26
N MET A 308 -6.18 -0.46 -2.55
CA MET A 308 -6.21 0.08 -3.92
C MET A 308 -5.14 -0.59 -4.80
N MET A 309 -3.98 -0.84 -4.23
CA MET A 309 -2.83 -1.44 -4.91
C MET A 309 -3.02 -2.93 -5.21
N LEU A 310 -3.63 -3.70 -4.29
CA LEU A 310 -4.06 -5.07 -4.56
C LEU A 310 -5.09 -5.14 -5.70
N HIS A 311 -6.01 -4.17 -5.74
CA HIS A 311 -6.99 -4.06 -6.81
C HIS A 311 -6.34 -3.81 -8.19
N LEU A 312 -5.38 -2.87 -8.26
CA LEU A 312 -4.58 -2.61 -9.46
C LEU A 312 -3.76 -3.84 -9.88
N SER A 313 -3.11 -4.52 -8.94
CA SER A 313 -2.35 -5.75 -9.23
C SER A 313 -3.25 -6.82 -9.86
N LYS A 314 -4.49 -6.96 -9.38
CA LYS A 314 -5.45 -7.93 -9.93
C LYS A 314 -5.85 -7.57 -11.36
N LYS A 315 -6.08 -6.29 -11.65
CA LYS A 315 -6.39 -5.80 -13.01
C LYS A 315 -5.28 -6.08 -14.03
N ILE A 316 -4.03 -6.18 -13.62
CA ILE A 316 -2.91 -6.53 -14.50
C ILE A 316 -2.73 -8.06 -14.57
N GLU A 317 -2.89 -8.77 -13.46
CA GLU A 317 -2.64 -10.21 -13.37
C GLU A 317 -3.64 -11.05 -14.19
N GLU A 318 -4.94 -10.74 -14.11
CA GLU A 318 -6.01 -11.51 -14.74
C GLU A 318 -5.89 -11.62 -16.27
N PRO A 319 -5.76 -10.53 -17.05
CA PRO A 319 -5.66 -10.62 -18.50
C PRO A 319 -4.41 -11.39 -18.95
N ILE A 320 -3.28 -11.23 -18.25
CA ILE A 320 -2.04 -11.99 -18.54
C ILE A 320 -2.27 -13.49 -18.32
N GLN A 321 -2.98 -13.89 -17.26
CA GLN A 321 -3.29 -15.29 -17.01
C GLN A 321 -4.26 -15.89 -18.03
N GLN A 322 -5.26 -15.12 -18.47
CA GLN A 322 -6.17 -15.54 -19.53
C GLN A 322 -5.41 -15.78 -20.84
N LEU A 323 -4.52 -14.86 -21.21
CA LEU A 323 -3.71 -14.97 -22.42
C LEU A 323 -2.74 -16.17 -22.36
N LEU A 324 -2.04 -16.36 -21.23
CA LEU A 324 -1.20 -17.54 -21.02
C LEU A 324 -1.98 -18.86 -21.07
N THR A 325 -3.23 -18.86 -20.60
CA THR A 325 -4.11 -20.03 -20.67
C THR A 325 -4.55 -20.29 -22.10
N GLY A 326 -4.88 -19.23 -22.86
CA GLY A 326 -5.21 -19.34 -24.28
C GLY A 326 -4.06 -19.92 -25.09
N VAL A 327 -2.84 -19.38 -24.93
CA VAL A 327 -1.64 -19.89 -25.60
C VAL A 327 -1.42 -21.38 -25.32
N ARG A 328 -1.53 -21.81 -24.07
CA ARG A 328 -1.39 -23.25 -23.71
C ARG A 328 -2.45 -24.13 -24.33
N LYS A 329 -3.68 -23.66 -24.48
CA LYS A 329 -4.75 -24.44 -25.13
C LYS A 329 -4.49 -24.61 -26.62
N VAL A 330 -4.03 -23.56 -27.29
CA VAL A 330 -3.62 -23.62 -28.70
C VAL A 330 -2.43 -24.57 -28.90
N GLU A 331 -1.44 -24.53 -28.00
CA GLU A 331 -0.30 -25.46 -28.00
C GLU A 331 -0.74 -26.94 -27.86
N GLN A 332 -1.81 -27.19 -27.09
CA GLN A 332 -2.40 -28.51 -26.92
C GLN A 332 -3.31 -28.96 -28.08
N GLY A 333 -3.43 -28.17 -29.15
CA GLY A 333 -4.24 -28.48 -30.34
C GLY A 333 -5.70 -28.00 -30.27
N PHE A 334 -6.10 -27.27 -29.23
CA PHE A 334 -7.45 -26.68 -29.13
C PHE A 334 -7.51 -25.33 -29.85
N TYR A 335 -7.41 -25.35 -31.18
CA TYR A 335 -7.37 -24.14 -32.02
C TYR A 335 -8.67 -23.32 -32.03
N ASP A 336 -9.78 -23.92 -31.57
CA ASP A 336 -11.09 -23.26 -31.42
C ASP A 336 -11.18 -22.34 -30.21
N TYR A 337 -10.17 -22.38 -29.33
CA TYR A 337 -10.21 -21.58 -28.12
C TYR A 337 -10.07 -20.09 -28.44
N GLN A 338 -11.08 -19.31 -28.05
CA GLN A 338 -11.06 -17.85 -28.09
C GLN A 338 -11.19 -17.27 -26.68
N ILE A 339 -10.53 -16.15 -26.47
CA ILE A 339 -10.67 -15.35 -25.25
C ILE A 339 -11.89 -14.46 -25.43
N ASP A 340 -12.78 -14.45 -24.43
CA ASP A 340 -14.01 -13.65 -24.44
C ASP A 340 -13.71 -12.15 -24.32
N GLU A 341 -13.93 -11.43 -25.42
CA GLU A 341 -13.69 -9.98 -25.53
C GLU A 341 -14.58 -9.15 -24.61
N GLN A 342 -15.77 -9.65 -24.23
CA GLN A 342 -16.63 -8.92 -23.29
C GLN A 342 -16.04 -8.88 -21.88
N GLN A 343 -15.32 -9.93 -21.49
CA GLN A 343 -14.61 -9.97 -20.22
C GLN A 343 -13.38 -9.05 -20.21
N LEU A 344 -12.96 -8.57 -21.38
CA LEU A 344 -11.78 -7.72 -21.54
C LEU A 344 -12.08 -6.20 -21.47
N ALA A 345 -13.35 -5.81 -21.58
CA ALA A 345 -13.82 -4.42 -21.49
C ALA A 345 -13.32 -3.61 -20.26
N PRO A 346 -13.19 -4.18 -19.04
CA PRO A 346 -12.73 -3.41 -17.86
C PRO A 346 -11.21 -3.26 -17.75
N TYR A 347 -10.43 -3.89 -18.64
CA TYR A 347 -8.96 -3.79 -18.68
C TYR A 347 -8.48 -2.76 -19.70
N ALA A 348 -7.18 -2.46 -19.69
CA ALA A 348 -6.58 -1.46 -20.59
C ALA A 348 -6.70 -1.86 -22.07
N HIS A 349 -6.70 -0.86 -22.96
CA HIS A 349 -6.85 -1.05 -24.41
C HIS A 349 -5.78 -1.99 -24.98
N GLU A 350 -4.54 -1.89 -24.49
CA GLU A 350 -3.42 -2.73 -24.91
C GLU A 350 -3.67 -4.22 -24.62
N PHE A 351 -4.37 -4.54 -23.53
CA PHE A 351 -4.76 -5.93 -23.23
C PHE A 351 -5.88 -6.43 -24.14
N GLN A 352 -6.82 -5.56 -24.50
CA GLN A 352 -7.89 -5.88 -25.45
C GLN A 352 -7.30 -6.17 -26.83
N GLU A 353 -6.39 -5.31 -27.30
CA GLU A 353 -5.68 -5.48 -28.57
C GLU A 353 -4.89 -6.79 -28.60
N LEU A 354 -4.10 -7.07 -27.55
CA LEU A 354 -3.35 -8.34 -27.43
C LEU A 354 -4.26 -9.58 -27.49
N CYS A 355 -5.43 -9.53 -26.85
CA CYS A 355 -6.38 -10.65 -26.87
C CYS A 355 -7.08 -10.80 -28.22
N SER A 356 -7.42 -9.68 -28.87
CA SER A 356 -7.96 -9.69 -30.24
C SER A 356 -6.96 -10.28 -31.22
N SER A 357 -5.70 -9.84 -31.19
CA SER A 357 -4.63 -10.42 -32.01
C SER A 357 -4.41 -11.91 -31.73
N PHE A 358 -4.53 -12.33 -30.46
CA PHE A 358 -4.50 -13.75 -30.10
C PHE A 358 -5.66 -14.53 -30.74
N ASN A 359 -6.90 -14.00 -30.67
CA ASN A 359 -8.09 -14.63 -31.24
C ASN A 359 -7.95 -14.78 -32.77
N GLU A 360 -7.49 -13.74 -33.46
CA GLU A 360 -7.22 -13.78 -34.90
C GLU A 360 -6.17 -14.83 -35.27
N MET A 361 -5.07 -14.88 -34.51
CA MET A 361 -4.01 -15.87 -34.70
C MET A 361 -4.55 -17.29 -34.50
N SER A 362 -5.34 -17.55 -33.45
CA SER A 362 -5.92 -18.88 -33.20
C SER A 362 -6.85 -19.31 -34.33
N ALA A 363 -7.70 -18.41 -34.83
CA ALA A 363 -8.59 -18.68 -35.95
C ALA A 363 -7.82 -18.99 -37.25
N LYS A 364 -6.72 -18.26 -37.50
CA LYS A 364 -5.85 -18.52 -38.66
C LYS A 364 -5.17 -19.88 -38.58
N VAL A 365 -4.56 -20.21 -37.43
CA VAL A 365 -3.92 -21.52 -37.21
C VAL A 365 -4.91 -22.66 -37.40
N LYS A 366 -6.15 -22.52 -36.90
CA LYS A 366 -7.21 -23.51 -37.13
C LYS A 366 -7.46 -23.72 -38.63
N THR A 367 -7.65 -22.62 -39.37
CA THR A 367 -7.96 -22.64 -40.80
C THR A 367 -6.84 -23.31 -41.59
N ASP A 368 -5.58 -22.92 -41.33
CA ASP A 368 -4.41 -23.51 -41.98
C ASP A 368 -4.29 -25.01 -41.66
N THR A 369 -4.58 -25.40 -40.42
CA THR A 369 -4.55 -26.81 -40.00
C THR A 369 -5.61 -27.65 -40.72
N ILE A 370 -6.84 -27.13 -40.89
CA ILE A 370 -7.91 -27.80 -41.63
C ILE A 370 -7.51 -27.95 -43.11
N LEU A 371 -7.04 -26.86 -43.73
CA LEU A 371 -6.62 -26.85 -45.13
C LEU A 371 -5.49 -27.86 -45.40
N LEU A 372 -4.47 -27.88 -44.54
CA LEU A 372 -3.36 -28.84 -44.64
C LEU A 372 -3.85 -30.29 -44.51
N LYS A 373 -4.85 -30.54 -43.64
CA LYS A 373 -5.44 -31.87 -43.48
C LYS A 373 -6.19 -32.31 -44.75
N GLU A 374 -6.99 -31.43 -45.35
CA GLU A 374 -7.72 -31.72 -46.60
C GLU A 374 -6.79 -32.00 -47.79
N LEU A 375 -5.74 -31.19 -47.93
CA LEU A 375 -4.71 -31.37 -48.97
C LEU A 375 -3.91 -32.67 -48.78
N SER A 376 -3.81 -33.18 -47.55
CA SER A 376 -3.08 -34.41 -47.24
C SER A 376 -3.86 -35.69 -47.59
N VAL A 377 -5.21 -35.65 -47.64
CA VAL A 377 -6.06 -36.86 -47.72
C VAL A 377 -6.81 -37.04 -49.05
N THR A 378 -6.85 -36.03 -49.91
CA THR A 378 -7.53 -36.09 -51.22
C THR A 378 -6.53 -36.11 -52.39
N CYS A 379 -6.93 -36.72 -53.51
CA CYS A 379 -6.20 -36.62 -54.77
C CYS A 379 -6.54 -35.28 -55.45
N GLN A 380 -5.53 -34.48 -55.77
CA GLN A 380 -5.72 -33.15 -56.32
C GLN A 380 -6.46 -33.14 -57.68
N LEU A 381 -6.24 -34.18 -58.50
CA LEU A 381 -6.82 -34.32 -59.84
C LEU A 381 -8.28 -34.76 -59.82
N THR A 382 -8.58 -35.89 -59.15
CA THR A 382 -9.90 -36.54 -59.20
C THR A 382 -10.81 -36.16 -58.05
N LYS A 383 -10.29 -35.45 -57.03
CA LYS A 383 -10.99 -35.11 -55.76
C LYS A 383 -11.46 -36.29 -54.92
N LEU A 384 -11.19 -37.52 -55.34
CA LEU A 384 -11.36 -38.73 -54.54
C LEU A 384 -10.35 -38.77 -53.39
N TYR A 385 -10.56 -39.64 -52.41
CA TYR A 385 -9.53 -39.91 -51.41
C TYR A 385 -8.25 -40.41 -52.08
N ASN A 386 -7.11 -40.13 -51.46
CA ASN A 386 -5.82 -40.64 -51.94
C ASN A 386 -5.46 -41.95 -51.23
N ARG A 387 -4.42 -42.62 -51.73
CA ARG A 387 -3.89 -43.85 -51.13
C ARG A 387 -3.63 -43.75 -49.63
N ARG A 388 -3.10 -42.63 -49.13
CA ARG A 388 -2.82 -42.45 -47.70
C ARG A 388 -4.10 -42.54 -46.88
N TYR A 389 -5.16 -41.85 -47.30
CA TYR A 389 -6.44 -41.89 -46.61
C TYR A 389 -7.02 -43.32 -46.57
N LEU A 390 -7.00 -44.04 -47.68
CA LEU A 390 -7.49 -45.42 -47.74
C LEU A 390 -6.71 -46.34 -46.82
N ILE A 391 -5.39 -46.21 -46.76
CA ILE A 391 -4.58 -47.03 -45.86
C ILE A 391 -4.87 -46.71 -44.40
N GLU A 392 -4.98 -45.43 -44.04
CA GLU A 392 -5.25 -45.01 -42.65
C GLU A 392 -6.67 -45.34 -42.17
N HIS A 393 -7.68 -45.20 -43.05
CA HIS A 393 -9.08 -45.33 -42.68
C HIS A 393 -9.70 -46.68 -43.10
N GLY A 394 -9.15 -47.33 -44.12
CA GLY A 394 -9.65 -48.61 -44.62
C GLY A 394 -9.52 -49.73 -43.59
N GLU A 395 -8.41 -49.77 -42.86
CA GLU A 395 -8.23 -50.72 -41.75
C GLU A 395 -9.25 -50.48 -40.63
N LEU A 396 -9.51 -49.23 -40.25
CA LEU A 396 -10.51 -48.88 -39.23
C LEU A 396 -11.91 -49.33 -39.63
N VAL A 397 -12.31 -49.05 -40.89
CA VAL A 397 -13.61 -49.46 -41.42
C VAL A 397 -13.74 -50.97 -41.51
N PHE A 398 -12.67 -51.66 -41.95
CA PHE A 398 -12.63 -53.11 -42.03
C PHE A 398 -12.72 -53.77 -40.65
N GLN A 399 -11.93 -53.32 -39.67
CA GLN A 399 -11.98 -53.84 -38.30
C GLN A 399 -13.35 -53.64 -37.67
N LYS A 400 -14.00 -52.49 -37.91
CA LYS A 400 -15.38 -52.28 -37.47
C LYS A 400 -16.34 -53.32 -38.06
N CYS A 401 -16.23 -53.62 -39.36
CA CYS A 401 -17.05 -54.66 -39.98
C CYS A 401 -16.75 -56.04 -39.38
N LEU A 402 -15.48 -56.32 -39.04
CA LEU A 402 -15.04 -57.58 -38.43
C LEU A 402 -15.60 -57.74 -36.99
N GLU A 403 -15.55 -56.68 -36.19
CA GLU A 403 -16.12 -56.63 -34.83
C GLU A 403 -17.64 -56.81 -34.84
N GLU A 404 -18.32 -56.15 -35.78
CA GLU A 404 -19.78 -56.22 -35.94
C GLU A 404 -20.25 -57.48 -36.70
N GLN A 405 -19.33 -58.34 -37.14
CA GLN A 405 -19.60 -59.52 -37.99
C GLN A 405 -20.36 -59.18 -39.29
N ASN A 406 -20.14 -57.98 -39.81
CA ASN A 406 -20.71 -57.47 -41.04
C ASN A 406 -19.82 -57.79 -42.25
N HIS A 407 -20.44 -57.91 -43.43
CA HIS A 407 -19.72 -58.11 -44.68
C HIS A 407 -18.94 -56.84 -45.09
N CYS A 408 -17.79 -56.99 -45.70
CA CYS A 408 -17.03 -55.86 -46.23
C CYS A 408 -16.38 -56.26 -47.55
N SER A 409 -16.53 -55.44 -48.59
CA SER A 409 -15.99 -55.77 -49.91
C SER A 409 -15.03 -54.70 -50.41
N CYS A 410 -13.97 -55.13 -51.08
CA CYS A 410 -12.99 -54.29 -51.74
C CYS A 410 -13.04 -54.54 -53.24
N ILE A 411 -13.08 -53.46 -54.01
CA ILE A 411 -13.13 -53.46 -55.46
C ILE A 411 -11.90 -52.68 -55.95
N ALA A 412 -10.96 -53.36 -56.60
CA ALA A 412 -9.80 -52.77 -57.24
C ALA A 412 -10.11 -52.59 -58.74
N ILE A 413 -9.87 -51.40 -59.28
CA ILE A 413 -10.25 -50.99 -60.64
C ILE A 413 -9.02 -50.39 -61.31
N ASP A 414 -8.80 -50.71 -62.57
CA ASP A 414 -7.76 -50.09 -63.38
C ASP A 414 -8.29 -49.80 -64.79
N ILE A 415 -7.92 -48.64 -65.34
CA ILE A 415 -8.31 -48.24 -66.69
C ILE A 415 -7.45 -49.00 -67.71
N ASP A 416 -8.11 -49.81 -68.52
CA ASP A 416 -7.47 -50.66 -69.50
C ASP A 416 -6.73 -49.83 -70.56
N PHE A 417 -5.46 -50.16 -70.77
CA PHE A 417 -4.58 -49.51 -71.74
C PHE A 417 -4.48 -47.98 -71.55
N PHE A 418 -4.59 -47.47 -70.33
CA PHE A 418 -4.51 -46.02 -70.06
C PHE A 418 -3.22 -45.37 -70.58
N LYS A 419 -2.10 -46.09 -70.54
CA LYS A 419 -0.85 -45.62 -71.17
C LYS A 419 -1.03 -45.29 -72.66
N LYS A 420 -1.79 -46.08 -73.42
CA LYS A 420 -2.09 -45.82 -74.83
C LYS A 420 -2.92 -44.54 -75.00
N VAL A 421 -3.83 -44.24 -74.08
CA VAL A 421 -4.58 -42.97 -74.07
C VAL A 421 -3.61 -41.80 -73.91
N ASN A 422 -2.70 -41.87 -72.94
CA ASN A 422 -1.66 -40.85 -72.74
C ASN A 422 -0.73 -40.72 -73.95
N ASP A 423 -0.28 -41.83 -74.51
CA ASP A 423 0.64 -41.85 -75.65
C ASP A 423 -0.03 -41.31 -76.94
N THR A 424 -1.35 -41.45 -77.08
CA THR A 424 -2.11 -41.04 -78.27
C THR A 424 -2.62 -39.59 -78.17
N TYR A 425 -3.15 -39.20 -77.01
CA TYR A 425 -3.86 -37.92 -76.84
C TYR A 425 -3.13 -36.95 -75.90
N GLY A 426 -2.01 -37.37 -75.33
CA GLY A 426 -1.23 -36.59 -74.36
C GLY A 426 -1.78 -36.69 -72.93
N HIS A 427 -0.91 -36.37 -71.97
CA HIS A 427 -1.22 -36.46 -70.54
C HIS A 427 -2.37 -35.56 -70.09
N LEU A 428 -2.57 -34.39 -70.72
CA LEU A 428 -3.68 -33.51 -70.36
C LEU A 428 -5.05 -34.16 -70.63
N ILE A 429 -5.19 -34.85 -71.77
CA ILE A 429 -6.41 -35.59 -72.09
C ILE A 429 -6.54 -36.83 -71.20
N GLY A 430 -5.43 -37.53 -70.92
CA GLY A 430 -5.43 -38.62 -69.94
C GLY A 430 -5.92 -38.18 -68.55
N ASP A 431 -5.51 -37.00 -68.10
CA ASP A 431 -5.95 -36.41 -66.83
C ASP A 431 -7.47 -36.14 -66.81
N GLU A 432 -8.04 -35.66 -67.92
CA GLU A 432 -9.50 -35.50 -68.04
C GLU A 432 -10.23 -36.84 -68.09
N VAL A 433 -9.67 -37.85 -68.76
CA VAL A 433 -10.19 -39.23 -68.75
C VAL A 433 -10.20 -39.79 -67.32
N LEU A 434 -9.17 -39.52 -66.51
CA LEU A 434 -9.14 -39.92 -65.10
C LEU A 434 -10.23 -39.24 -64.27
N LYS A 435 -10.49 -37.94 -64.50
CA LYS A 435 -11.60 -37.22 -63.85
C LYS A 435 -12.96 -37.77 -64.27
N HIS A 436 -13.11 -38.06 -65.56
CA HIS A 436 -14.33 -38.65 -66.13
C HIS A 436 -14.65 -40.00 -65.49
N VAL A 437 -13.67 -40.91 -65.46
CA VAL A 437 -13.81 -42.22 -64.81
C VAL A 437 -14.08 -42.08 -63.30
N ALA A 438 -13.38 -41.17 -62.60
CA ALA A 438 -13.63 -40.89 -61.19
C ALA A 438 -15.07 -40.42 -60.93
N ASN A 439 -15.62 -39.58 -61.79
CA ASN A 439 -17.01 -39.12 -61.71
C ASN A 439 -18.00 -40.27 -61.96
N ILE A 440 -17.74 -41.12 -62.95
CA ILE A 440 -18.55 -42.32 -63.20
C ILE A 440 -18.55 -43.24 -61.98
N ILE A 441 -17.38 -43.51 -61.38
CA ILE A 441 -17.26 -44.33 -60.17
C ILE A 441 -18.08 -43.72 -59.03
N THR A 442 -17.92 -42.41 -58.79
CA THR A 442 -18.62 -41.70 -57.71
C THR A 442 -20.14 -41.79 -57.84
N ASN A 443 -20.67 -41.62 -59.06
CA ASN A 443 -22.11 -41.74 -59.32
C ASN A 443 -22.62 -43.19 -59.33
N SER A 444 -21.70 -44.16 -59.35
CA SER A 444 -22.00 -45.60 -59.38
C SER A 444 -21.91 -46.27 -58.02
N VAL A 445 -21.64 -45.55 -56.92
CA VAL A 445 -21.49 -46.11 -55.57
C VAL A 445 -22.33 -45.34 -54.54
N ARG A 446 -22.45 -45.86 -53.32
CA ARG A 446 -23.19 -45.22 -52.23
C ARG A 446 -22.29 -44.25 -51.48
N GLY A 447 -22.87 -43.22 -50.85
CA GLY A 447 -22.11 -42.22 -50.07
C GLY A 447 -21.36 -42.77 -48.84
N ILE A 448 -21.62 -44.03 -48.44
CA ILE A 448 -20.89 -44.71 -47.37
C ILE A 448 -19.63 -45.45 -47.86
N ASP A 449 -19.48 -45.62 -49.18
CA ASP A 449 -18.36 -46.33 -49.78
C ASP A 449 -17.12 -45.41 -49.81
N ILE A 450 -15.94 -45.92 -49.45
CA ILE A 450 -14.69 -45.15 -49.55
C ILE A 450 -14.14 -45.31 -50.95
N ILE A 451 -14.13 -44.21 -51.71
CA ILE A 451 -13.62 -44.17 -53.09
C ILE A 451 -12.24 -43.51 -53.09
N THR A 452 -11.25 -44.21 -53.61
CA THR A 452 -9.86 -43.77 -53.61
C THR A 452 -9.24 -43.88 -54.99
N ARG A 453 -8.46 -42.86 -55.40
CA ARG A 453 -7.45 -43.06 -56.45
C ARG A 453 -6.18 -43.59 -55.78
N TYR A 454 -5.91 -44.87 -56.00
CA TYR A 454 -4.86 -45.62 -55.31
C TYR A 454 -3.48 -45.40 -55.94
N GLY A 455 -3.45 -45.37 -57.27
CA GLY A 455 -2.25 -45.22 -58.11
C GLY A 455 -2.61 -44.55 -59.42
N GLY A 456 -1.64 -44.41 -60.34
CA GLY A 456 -1.76 -43.68 -61.63
C GLY A 456 -3.17 -43.71 -62.23
N GLU A 457 -3.56 -44.87 -62.76
CA GLU A 457 -4.88 -45.17 -63.33
C GLU A 457 -5.74 -46.11 -62.46
N GLU A 458 -5.31 -46.33 -61.22
CA GLU A 458 -5.89 -47.32 -60.31
C GLU A 458 -6.85 -46.66 -59.32
N PHE A 459 -8.04 -47.24 -59.18
CA PHE A 459 -9.05 -46.85 -58.22
C PHE A 459 -9.40 -48.00 -57.29
N VAL A 460 -9.71 -47.68 -56.05
CA VAL A 460 -10.17 -48.67 -55.06
C VAL A 460 -11.46 -48.17 -54.44
N ILE A 461 -12.43 -49.06 -54.33
CA ILE A 461 -13.66 -48.85 -53.58
C ILE A 461 -13.66 -49.83 -52.41
N LEU A 462 -13.70 -49.32 -51.18
CA LEU A 462 -13.98 -50.12 -49.99
C LEU A 462 -15.43 -49.88 -49.58
N SER A 463 -16.24 -50.94 -49.66
CA SER A 463 -17.66 -50.93 -49.37
C SER A 463 -17.96 -51.66 -48.05
N PRO A 464 -18.14 -50.94 -46.93
CA PRO A 464 -18.57 -51.56 -45.68
C PRO A 464 -20.00 -52.11 -45.80
N ASN A 465 -20.34 -53.08 -44.96
CA ASN A 465 -21.66 -53.72 -44.89
C ASN A 465 -22.16 -54.23 -46.26
N THR A 466 -21.25 -54.77 -47.08
CA THR A 466 -21.52 -55.13 -48.46
C THR A 466 -21.05 -56.54 -48.74
N THR A 467 -22.00 -57.40 -49.10
CA THR A 467 -21.72 -58.79 -49.49
C THR A 467 -20.97 -58.82 -50.82
N LEU A 468 -20.29 -59.94 -51.09
CA LEU A 468 -19.52 -60.12 -52.32
C LEU A 468 -20.42 -59.98 -53.56
N GLU A 469 -21.63 -60.55 -53.54
CA GLU A 469 -22.60 -60.48 -54.63
C GLU A 469 -23.07 -59.04 -54.88
N SER A 470 -23.21 -58.25 -53.82
CA SER A 470 -23.57 -56.83 -53.93
C SER A 470 -22.40 -56.02 -54.51
N ALA A 471 -21.17 -56.34 -54.11
CA ALA A 471 -19.97 -55.73 -54.68
C ALA A 471 -19.80 -56.06 -56.17
N VAL A 472 -20.12 -57.28 -56.59
CA VAL A 472 -20.17 -57.67 -58.02
C VAL A 472 -21.15 -56.81 -58.79
N LYS A 473 -22.34 -56.54 -58.26
CA LYS A 473 -23.32 -55.64 -58.91
C LYS A 473 -22.80 -54.21 -59.02
N ILE A 474 -22.11 -53.71 -58.00
CA ILE A 474 -21.49 -52.37 -58.01
C ILE A 474 -20.37 -52.32 -59.06
N ALA A 475 -19.47 -53.31 -59.06
CA ALA A 475 -18.39 -53.43 -60.02
C ALA A 475 -18.90 -53.52 -61.47
N GLU A 476 -19.87 -54.38 -61.73
CA GLU A 476 -20.44 -54.52 -63.08
C GLU A 476 -21.16 -53.26 -63.52
N ARG A 477 -21.83 -52.56 -62.59
CA ARG A 477 -22.38 -51.23 -62.86
C ARG A 477 -21.28 -50.26 -63.28
N VAL A 478 -20.20 -50.15 -62.51
CA VAL A 478 -19.05 -49.28 -62.86
C VAL A 478 -18.49 -49.66 -64.23
N ARG A 479 -18.20 -50.94 -64.47
CA ARG A 479 -17.63 -51.44 -65.74
C ARG A 479 -18.49 -51.04 -66.93
N LYS A 480 -19.80 -51.34 -66.87
CA LYS A 480 -20.75 -50.97 -67.94
C LYS A 480 -20.85 -49.47 -68.13
N HIS A 481 -20.90 -48.68 -67.06
CA HIS A 481 -20.99 -47.22 -67.19
C HIS A 481 -19.73 -46.65 -67.82
N VAL A 482 -18.54 -47.11 -67.45
CA VAL A 482 -17.29 -46.66 -68.10
C VAL A 482 -17.26 -47.05 -69.58
N GLU A 483 -17.64 -48.29 -69.91
CA GLU A 483 -17.69 -48.79 -71.29
C GLU A 483 -18.69 -48.02 -72.18
N HIS A 484 -19.85 -47.63 -71.64
CA HIS A 484 -20.93 -46.99 -72.42
C HIS A 484 -20.90 -45.46 -72.40
N HIS A 485 -20.01 -44.84 -71.62
CA HIS A 485 -19.90 -43.38 -71.52
C HIS A 485 -18.47 -42.96 -71.90
N PRO A 486 -18.15 -42.88 -73.20
CA PRO A 486 -16.86 -42.36 -73.63
C PRO A 486 -16.63 -40.92 -73.17
N TYR A 487 -15.36 -40.54 -73.07
CA TYR A 487 -14.99 -39.15 -72.85
C TYR A 487 -14.94 -38.43 -74.20
N TYR A 488 -15.61 -37.28 -74.31
CA TYR A 488 -15.61 -36.45 -75.51
C TYR A 488 -14.66 -35.27 -75.32
N ALA A 489 -13.62 -35.20 -76.15
CA ALA A 489 -12.69 -34.07 -76.23
C ALA A 489 -12.86 -33.40 -77.59
N ASP A 490 -13.57 -32.27 -77.62
CA ASP A 490 -14.00 -31.60 -78.86
C ASP A 490 -14.76 -32.59 -79.78
N ASP A 491 -14.21 -32.91 -80.96
CA ASP A 491 -14.79 -33.85 -81.93
C ASP A 491 -14.26 -35.30 -81.78
N VAL A 492 -13.45 -35.58 -80.75
CA VAL A 492 -12.81 -36.89 -80.55
C VAL A 492 -13.52 -37.67 -79.44
N GLU A 493 -14.06 -38.83 -79.80
CA GLU A 493 -14.62 -39.80 -78.86
C GLU A 493 -13.53 -40.76 -78.35
N ILE A 494 -13.26 -40.73 -77.04
CA ILE A 494 -12.27 -41.57 -76.39
C ILE A 494 -12.97 -42.65 -75.58
N ASN A 495 -13.01 -43.84 -76.15
CA ASN A 495 -13.54 -45.03 -75.52
C ASN A 495 -12.49 -45.66 -74.59
N VAL A 496 -12.84 -45.81 -73.32
CA VAL A 496 -12.03 -46.52 -72.32
C VAL A 496 -12.84 -47.63 -71.67
N THR A 497 -12.15 -48.67 -71.25
CA THR A 497 -12.74 -49.78 -70.49
C THR A 497 -11.96 -49.96 -69.20
N VAL A 498 -12.53 -50.69 -68.24
CA VAL A 498 -11.88 -50.97 -66.97
C VAL A 498 -11.89 -52.47 -66.69
N SER A 499 -10.77 -52.94 -66.14
CA SER A 499 -10.68 -54.24 -65.51
C SER A 499 -10.95 -54.09 -64.02
N ILE A 500 -11.68 -55.04 -63.42
CA ILE A 500 -12.09 -54.95 -62.02
C ILE A 500 -11.79 -56.26 -61.27
N GLY A 501 -11.11 -56.15 -60.14
CA GLY A 501 -10.91 -57.24 -59.18
C GLY A 501 -11.73 -57.03 -57.92
N ILE A 502 -12.35 -58.09 -57.41
CA ILE A 502 -13.26 -58.01 -56.27
C ILE A 502 -12.86 -59.05 -55.24
N ALA A 503 -12.75 -58.63 -53.99
CA ALA A 503 -12.64 -59.51 -52.84
C ALA A 503 -13.64 -59.05 -51.77
N GLY A 504 -14.20 -60.00 -51.02
CA GLY A 504 -15.23 -59.69 -50.03
C GLY A 504 -15.08 -60.55 -48.80
N TYR A 505 -14.97 -59.93 -47.64
CA TYR A 505 -15.05 -60.55 -46.34
C TYR A 505 -16.51 -60.88 -45.98
N GLY A 506 -16.70 -62.08 -45.42
CA GLY A 506 -17.98 -62.58 -44.91
C GLY A 506 -17.75 -63.60 -43.79
N HIS A 507 -18.69 -64.54 -43.59
CA HIS A 507 -18.63 -65.54 -42.49
C HIS A 507 -17.46 -66.54 -42.56
N SER A 508 -16.72 -66.59 -43.69
CA SER A 508 -15.52 -67.43 -43.88
C SER A 508 -14.26 -66.68 -43.39
N LYS A 509 -13.64 -67.18 -42.32
CA LYS A 509 -12.61 -66.52 -41.48
C LYS A 509 -11.19 -66.37 -42.10
N ASN A 510 -11.05 -66.25 -43.42
CA ASN A 510 -9.73 -66.29 -44.09
C ASN A 510 -9.18 -64.91 -44.50
N ILE A 511 -9.70 -63.81 -43.95
CA ILE A 511 -9.16 -62.45 -44.09
C ILE A 511 -9.25 -61.78 -42.72
N SER A 512 -8.13 -61.24 -42.24
CA SER A 512 -7.98 -60.66 -40.91
C SER A 512 -7.64 -59.17 -40.91
N THR A 513 -7.19 -58.63 -42.04
CA THR A 513 -6.83 -57.21 -42.20
C THR A 513 -7.38 -56.62 -43.50
N PHE A 514 -7.50 -55.29 -43.57
CA PHE A 514 -7.88 -54.60 -44.80
C PHE A 514 -6.83 -54.84 -45.91
N TYR A 515 -5.55 -54.90 -45.55
CA TYR A 515 -4.47 -55.18 -46.50
C TYR A 515 -4.63 -56.53 -47.21
N GLU A 516 -5.00 -57.59 -46.48
CA GLU A 516 -5.27 -58.90 -47.10
C GLU A 516 -6.49 -58.87 -48.03
N LEU A 517 -7.52 -58.08 -47.69
CA LEU A 517 -8.69 -57.88 -48.55
C LEU A 517 -8.32 -57.14 -49.83
N LEU A 518 -7.53 -56.07 -49.71
CA LEU A 518 -7.05 -55.26 -50.82
C LEU A 518 -6.14 -56.08 -51.75
N ASP A 519 -5.20 -56.84 -51.20
CA ASP A 519 -4.29 -57.70 -51.95
C ASP A 519 -5.05 -58.77 -52.77
N LYS A 520 -6.07 -59.39 -52.19
CA LYS A 520 -6.94 -60.33 -52.93
C LYS A 520 -7.73 -59.66 -54.05
N ALA A 521 -8.22 -58.44 -53.84
CA ALA A 521 -8.90 -57.68 -54.89
C ALA A 521 -7.91 -57.34 -56.02
N ASP A 522 -6.68 -56.97 -55.69
CA ASP A 522 -5.61 -56.67 -56.67
C ASP A 522 -5.19 -57.92 -57.48
N GLN A 523 -5.06 -59.08 -56.83
CA GLN A 523 -4.82 -60.34 -57.52
C GLN A 523 -5.94 -60.70 -58.51
N ALA A 524 -7.20 -60.49 -58.12
CA ALA A 524 -8.33 -60.69 -59.03
C ALA A 524 -8.29 -59.69 -60.21
N LEU A 525 -7.93 -58.44 -59.96
CA LEU A 525 -7.76 -57.41 -60.99
C LEU A 525 -6.68 -57.80 -62.00
N TYR A 526 -5.55 -58.31 -61.51
CA TYR A 526 -4.48 -58.83 -62.37
C TYR A 526 -4.99 -59.93 -63.31
N ILE A 527 -5.78 -60.88 -62.79
CA ILE A 527 -6.39 -61.95 -63.61
C ILE A 527 -7.35 -61.37 -64.65
N ALA A 528 -8.15 -60.35 -64.29
CA ALA A 528 -9.06 -59.68 -65.22
C ALA A 528 -8.31 -59.03 -66.38
N LYS A 529 -7.16 -58.40 -66.11
CA LYS A 529 -6.29 -57.80 -67.13
C LYS A 529 -5.68 -58.85 -68.07
N GLU A 530 -5.20 -59.97 -67.55
CA GLU A 530 -4.62 -61.05 -68.36
C GLU A 530 -5.66 -61.83 -69.16
N SER A 531 -6.89 -61.94 -68.64
CA SER A 531 -7.96 -62.73 -69.24
C SER A 531 -8.74 -62.00 -70.35
N GLY A 532 -8.18 -60.93 -70.93
CA GLY A 532 -8.81 -60.19 -72.04
C GLY A 532 -9.36 -58.79 -71.71
N ARG A 533 -9.20 -58.30 -70.46
CA ARG A 533 -9.63 -56.95 -70.02
C ARG A 533 -11.14 -56.70 -70.13
N ASN A 534 -11.60 -55.49 -69.78
CA ASN A 534 -13.01 -55.09 -69.79
C ASN A 534 -13.94 -56.11 -69.12
N GLN A 535 -13.55 -56.59 -67.95
CA GLN A 535 -14.28 -57.61 -67.22
C GLN A 535 -14.00 -57.51 -65.73
N LEU A 536 -14.84 -58.19 -64.95
CA LEU A 536 -14.61 -58.39 -63.53
C LEU A 536 -14.09 -59.80 -63.24
N ARG A 537 -13.32 -59.93 -62.17
CA ARG A 537 -12.93 -61.19 -61.54
C ARG A 537 -13.14 -61.10 -60.05
N VAL A 538 -13.61 -62.21 -59.48
CA VAL A 538 -13.81 -62.37 -58.04
C VAL A 538 -12.71 -63.28 -57.51
N CYS A 539 -12.10 -62.94 -56.39
CA CYS A 539 -11.14 -63.80 -55.71
C CYS A 539 -11.88 -64.95 -55.01
N ASP A 540 -11.82 -66.16 -55.57
CA ASP A 540 -12.43 -67.35 -54.98
C ASP A 540 -11.62 -67.88 -53.79
N TYR A 541 -12.30 -68.09 -52.66
CA TYR A 541 -11.72 -68.57 -51.40
C TYR A 541 -11.22 -70.03 -51.42
N THR A 542 -11.23 -70.70 -52.58
CA THR A 542 -10.93 -72.13 -52.74
C THR A 542 -9.70 -72.44 -53.59
N GLY A 543 -8.98 -71.43 -54.11
CA GLY A 543 -7.74 -71.65 -54.87
C GLY A 543 -7.94 -72.30 -56.24
N LYS A 544 -9.16 -72.29 -56.80
CA LYS A 544 -9.45 -72.62 -58.19
C LYS A 544 -10.28 -71.49 -58.82
N VAL A 545 -9.79 -70.96 -59.93
CA VAL A 545 -10.47 -69.93 -60.73
C VAL A 545 -11.61 -70.60 -61.49
N ASP A 546 -12.86 -70.30 -61.14
CA ASP A 546 -14.01 -70.75 -61.93
C ASP A 546 -14.25 -69.78 -63.10
N SER A 547 -14.21 -70.32 -64.32
CA SER A 547 -14.28 -69.54 -65.56
C SER A 547 -15.70 -69.43 -66.13
N ASN A 548 -16.73 -69.82 -65.38
CA ASN A 548 -18.11 -69.78 -65.85
C ASN A 548 -19.09 -69.42 -64.74
N GLN A 549 -19.46 -68.14 -64.65
CA GLN A 549 -20.80 -67.71 -64.28
C GLN A 549 -21.02 -66.24 -64.71
N MET A 550 -21.51 -66.06 -65.95
CA MET A 550 -22.21 -64.85 -66.39
C MET A 550 -23.70 -65.17 -66.44
N VAL A 551 -24.52 -64.30 -65.82
CA VAL A 551 -25.89 -63.99 -66.23
C VAL A 551 -26.02 -62.48 -66.31
#